data_AF-A0A9D1QTF4-F1
#
_entry.id   AF-A0A9D1QTF4-F1
#
_cell.length_a   1.000
_cell.length_b   1.000
_cell.length_c   1.000
_cell.angle_alpha   90.00
_cell.angle_beta   90.00
_cell.angle_gamma   90.00
#
_symmetry.space_group_name_H-M   'P 1'
#
loop_
_entity.id
_entity.type
_entity.pdbx_description
1 polymer ?
#
loop_
_entity_poly.entity_id
_entity_poly.type
_entity_poly.pdbx_seq_one_letter_code
_entity_poly.pdbx_strand_id
1 'polypeptide(L)'
;MAQASLASFEPMIPQVAELLADDATLQAFFNALTPGYQREWARFIFGAKAEATKQRHVAVMREVFQAGYKSKRAYDSRPKD
;
A
#
# COMPACT_ATOMS: atom_id res chain seq x y z
N MET A 1 -20.32 -11.58 -4.73
CA MET A 1 -19.84 -10.82 -3.56
C MET A 1 -19.40 -9.45 -4.04
N ALA A 2 -20.02 -8.37 -3.58
CA ALA A 2 -19.54 -7.03 -3.91
C ALA A 2 -18.20 -6.77 -3.20
N GLN A 3 -17.18 -6.41 -3.96
CA GLN A 3 -15.90 -5.98 -3.39
C GLN A 3 -16.13 -4.68 -2.61
N ALA A 4 -15.62 -4.59 -1.38
CA ALA A 4 -15.77 -3.39 -0.56
C ALA A 4 -15.25 -2.13 -1.28
N SER A 5 -15.95 -1.00 -1.12
CA SER A 5 -15.60 0.26 -1.77
C SER A 5 -14.26 0.79 -1.25
N LEU A 6 -13.56 1.62 -2.02
CA LEU A 6 -12.26 2.18 -1.61
C LEU A 6 -12.37 2.98 -0.29
N ALA A 7 -13.48 3.69 -0.09
CA ALA A 7 -13.74 4.46 1.12
C ALA A 7 -13.78 3.60 2.39
N SER A 8 -14.22 2.34 2.29
CA SER A 8 -14.27 1.43 3.45
C SER A 8 -12.90 1.09 4.04
N PHE A 9 -11.81 1.35 3.30
CA PHE A 9 -10.44 1.10 3.74
C PHE A 9 -9.76 2.32 4.36
N GLU A 10 -10.42 3.48 4.39
CA GLU A 10 -9.88 4.68 5.04
C GLU A 10 -9.50 4.48 6.52
N PRO A 11 -10.31 3.77 7.35
CA PRO A 11 -9.94 3.51 8.74
C PRO A 11 -8.69 2.64 8.91
N MET A 12 -8.23 1.99 7.84
CA MET A 12 -7.05 1.12 7.85
C MET A 12 -5.77 1.87 7.48
N ILE A 13 -5.84 3.14 7.04
CA ILE A 13 -4.65 3.94 6.69
C ILE A 13 -3.64 4.01 7.85
N PRO A 14 -4.03 4.25 9.12
CA PRO A 14 -3.08 4.25 10.23
C PRO A 14 -2.35 2.91 10.39
N GLN A 15 -3.05 1.79 10.20
CA GLN A 15 -2.44 0.45 10.27
C GLN A 15 -1.43 0.23 9.15
N VAL A 16 -1.64 0.79 7.95
CA VAL A 16 -0.62 0.73 6.89
C VAL A 16 0.64 1.50 7.29
N ALA A 17 0.49 2.66 7.93
CA ALA A 17 1.64 3.43 8.42
C ALA A 17 2.40 2.68 9.54
N GLU A 18 1.70 1.97 10.42
CA GLU A 18 2.30 1.13 11.46
C GLU A 18 3.11 -0.05 10.87
N LEU A 19 2.64 -0.66 9.78
CA LEU A 19 3.38 -1.72 9.06
C LEU A 19 4.71 -1.25 8.45
N LEU A 20 4.96 0.07 8.44
CA LEU A 20 6.19 0.70 7.96
C LEU A 20 6.99 1.35 9.09
N ALA A 21 6.59 1.22 10.36
CA ALA A 21 7.19 1.96 11.47
C ALA A 21 8.67 1.62 11.74
N ASP A 22 9.15 0.48 11.27
CA ASP A 22 10.56 0.08 11.28
C ASP A 22 11.41 0.75 10.18
N ASP A 23 10.79 1.46 9.24
CA ASP A 23 11.45 2.26 8.21
C ASP A 23 10.79 3.65 8.10
N ALA A 24 11.36 4.61 8.82
CA ALA A 24 10.85 5.98 8.87
C ALA A 24 10.78 6.66 7.49
N THR A 25 11.66 6.29 6.55
CA THR A 25 11.65 6.85 5.19
C THR A 25 10.44 6.35 4.41
N LEU A 26 10.17 5.05 4.44
CA LEU A 26 9.00 4.48 3.77
C LEU A 26 7.69 4.93 4.43
N GLN A 27 7.67 5.01 5.76
CA GLN A 27 6.51 5.54 6.49
C GLN A 27 6.23 7.00 6.12
N ALA A 28 7.25 7.86 6.09
CA ALA A 28 7.10 9.26 5.68
C ALA A 28 6.63 9.37 4.22
N PHE A 29 7.15 8.54 3.31
CA PHE A 29 6.71 8.48 1.92
C PHE A 29 5.21 8.15 1.83
N PHE A 30 4.76 7.13 2.55
CA PHE A 30 3.35 6.74 2.61
C PHE A 30 2.46 7.87 3.17
N ASN A 31 2.89 8.50 4.26
CA ASN A 31 2.15 9.59 4.90
C ASN A 31 2.02 10.83 4.00
N ALA A 32 2.97 11.05 3.09
CA ALA A 32 2.94 12.13 2.11
C ALA A 32 2.08 11.84 0.87
N LEU A 33 1.61 10.60 0.68
CA LEU A 33 0.68 10.27 -0.41
C LEU A 33 -0.66 10.97 -0.23
N THR A 34 -1.35 11.25 -1.33
CA THR A 34 -2.74 11.72 -1.24
C THR A 34 -3.63 10.60 -0.67
N PRO A 35 -4.74 10.94 0.02
CA PRO A 35 -5.61 9.94 0.65
C PRO A 35 -6.12 8.86 -0.32
N GLY A 36 -6.25 9.19 -1.61
CA GLY A 36 -6.58 8.21 -2.66
C GLY A 36 -5.61 7.04 -2.72
N TYR A 37 -4.31 7.33 -2.84
CA TYR A 37 -3.26 6.30 -2.89
C TYR A 37 -3.13 5.55 -1.56
N GLN A 38 -3.30 6.23 -0.42
CA GLN A 38 -3.27 5.57 0.88
C GLN A 38 -4.38 4.52 1.00
N ARG A 39 -5.60 4.85 0.56
CA ARG A 39 -6.73 3.89 0.53
C ARG A 39 -6.51 2.74 -0.45
N GLU A 40 -5.85 2.99 -1.58
CA GLU A 40 -5.49 1.91 -2.52
C GLU A 40 -4.54 0.89 -1.89
N TRP A 41 -3.52 1.35 -1.16
CA TRP A 41 -2.61 0.46 -0.44
C TRP A 41 -3.31 -0.27 0.71
N ALA A 42 -4.13 0.44 1.49
CA ALA A 42 -4.94 -0.17 2.54
C ALA A 42 -5.86 -1.27 1.98
N ARG A 43 -6.50 -1.03 0.83
CA ARG A 43 -7.31 -2.03 0.13
C ARG A 43 -6.47 -3.20 -0.38
N PHE A 44 -5.30 -2.95 -0.95
CA PHE A 44 -4.43 -4.00 -1.49
C PHE A 44 -3.96 -4.96 -0.38
N ILE A 45 -3.62 -4.43 0.79
CA ILE A 45 -3.16 -5.21 1.95
C ILE A 45 -4.36 -5.85 2.67
N PHE A 46 -5.28 -5.06 3.20
CA PHE A 46 -6.34 -5.55 4.08
C PHE A 46 -7.55 -6.13 3.34
N GLY A 47 -7.62 -5.96 2.02
CA GLY A 47 -8.60 -6.65 1.18
C GLY A 47 -8.29 -8.15 1.01
N ALA A 48 -7.06 -8.58 1.28
CA ALA A 48 -6.69 -9.98 1.29
C ALA A 48 -7.08 -10.66 2.61
N LYS A 49 -7.75 -11.82 2.53
CA LYS A 49 -8.19 -12.57 3.72
C LYS A 49 -7.04 -13.30 4.43
N ALA A 50 -6.13 -13.88 3.66
CA ALA A 50 -5.03 -14.69 4.18
C ALA A 50 -3.87 -13.82 4.64
N GLU A 51 -3.37 -14.06 5.85
CA GLU A 51 -2.30 -13.26 6.45
C GLU A 51 -1.00 -13.33 5.64
N ALA A 52 -0.63 -14.51 5.16
CA ALA A 52 0.55 -14.68 4.28
C ALA A 52 0.45 -13.83 3.00
N THR A 53 -0.75 -13.63 2.48
CA THR A 53 -0.96 -12.77 1.31
C THR A 53 -0.79 -11.30 1.69
N LYS A 54 -1.34 -10.86 2.84
CA LYS A 54 -1.13 -9.48 3.34
C LYS A 54 0.36 -9.17 3.50
N GLN A 55 1.14 -10.09 4.09
CA GLN A 55 2.59 -9.93 4.24
C GLN A 55 3.30 -9.76 2.90
N ARG A 56 2.93 -10.56 1.88
CA ARG A 56 3.44 -10.39 0.50
C ARG A 56 3.05 -9.03 -0.09
N HIS A 57 1.82 -8.57 0.14
CA HIS A 57 1.37 -7.25 -0.30
C HIS A 57 2.17 -6.11 0.35
N VAL A 58 2.50 -6.23 1.64
CA VAL A 58 3.38 -5.27 2.34
C VAL A 58 4.77 -5.27 1.72
N ALA A 59 5.36 -6.45 1.46
CA ALA A 59 6.66 -6.53 0.80
C ALA A 59 6.65 -5.87 -0.59
N VAL A 60 5.61 -6.09 -1.40
CA VAL A 60 5.43 -5.42 -2.69
C VAL A 60 5.32 -3.90 -2.52
N MET A 61 4.56 -3.41 -1.53
CA MET A 61 4.45 -1.97 -1.27
C MET A 61 5.82 -1.36 -0.96
N ARG A 62 6.64 -2.03 -0.14
CA ARG A 62 8.00 -1.59 0.19
C ARG A 62 8.88 -1.50 -1.05
N GLU A 63 8.90 -2.54 -1.88
CA GLU A 63 9.65 -2.57 -3.14
C GLU A 63 9.23 -1.40 -4.06
N VAL A 64 7.92 -1.17 -4.18
CA VAL A 64 7.34 -0.10 -4.99
C VAL A 64 7.76 1.28 -4.48
N PHE A 65 7.75 1.50 -3.17
CA PHE A 65 8.18 2.77 -2.56
C PHE A 65 9.68 2.99 -2.66
N GLN A 66 10.50 1.95 -2.47
CA GLN A 66 11.95 2.01 -2.66
C GLN A 66 12.31 2.38 -4.11
N ALA A 67 11.51 1.93 -5.08
CA ALA A 67 11.63 2.33 -6.47
C ALA A 67 11.05 3.73 -6.78
N GLY A 68 10.49 4.44 -5.79
CA GLY A 68 9.98 5.81 -5.93
C GLY A 68 8.56 5.95 -6.49
N TYR A 69 7.80 4.85 -6.58
CA TYR A 69 6.46 4.86 -7.16
C TYR A 69 5.37 4.97 -6.10
N LYS A 70 4.33 5.77 -6.39
CA LYS A 70 3.22 6.03 -5.46
C LYS A 70 2.16 4.92 -5.42
N SER A 71 2.09 4.10 -6.48
CA SER A 71 1.12 3.03 -6.63
C SER A 71 1.74 1.82 -7.31
N LYS A 72 1.20 0.64 -7.01
CA LYS A 72 1.58 -0.60 -7.71
C LYS A 72 1.37 -0.49 -9.21
N ARG A 73 0.30 0.16 -9.67
CA ARG A 73 0.04 0.34 -11.10
C ARG A 73 1.15 1.13 -11.78
N ALA A 74 1.59 2.24 -11.18
CA ALA A 74 2.67 3.06 -11.73
C ALA A 74 3.98 2.26 -11.80
N TYR A 75 4.26 1.46 -10.77
CA TYR A 75 5.38 0.54 -10.76
C TYR A 75 5.27 -0.52 -11.86
N ASP A 76 4.15 -1.23 -11.97
CA ASP A 76 3.95 -2.28 -12.96
C ASP A 76 4.04 -1.76 -14.41
N SER A 77 3.67 -0.49 -14.64
CA SER A 77 3.74 0.17 -15.95
C SER A 77 5.09 0.80 -16.28
N ARG A 78 6.09 0.69 -15.40
CA ARG A 78 7.41 1.26 -15.65
C ARG A 78 8.05 0.63 -16.91
N PRO A 79 8.82 1.39 -17.70
CA PRO A 79 9.67 0.81 -18.73
C PRO A 79 10.58 -0.25 -18.10
N LYS A 80 10.66 -1.41 -18.74
CA LYS A 80 11.65 -2.42 -18.38
C LYS A 80 12.85 -2.15 -19.28
N ASP A 81 13.96 -1.72 -18.67
CA ASP A 81 15.26 -1.70 -19.34
C ASP A 81 15.69 -3.13 -19.70
#